data_AF-A0A1N7NR85-F1
#
_entry.id   AF-A0A1N7NR85-F1
#
_cell.length_a   1.000
_cell.length_b   1.000
_cell.length_c   1.000
_cell.angle_alpha   90.00
_cell.angle_beta   90.00
_cell.angle_gamma   90.00
#
_symmetry.space_group_name_H-M   'P 1'
#
loop_
_entity.id
_entity.type
_entity.pdbx_description
1 polymer ?
#
loop_
_entity_poly.entity_id
_entity_poly.type
_entity_poly.pdbx_seq_one_letter_code
_entity_poly.pdbx_strand_id
1 'polypeptide(L)'
;MDRDILIAHLTTALRAITAPRFYETERGFQGELLVGLQRVIPEDFLPDRVIIEQEYQKRLRVHGLTIRPDIIIHEPFDPSRHRSRRDGNVAVMELKRAATAEKAAADIESLMIMMEVLEYPLAIFVNIASEVTHADVVPAEWRERIICFAVNLRNGEAHVVRSDMV
;
A
#
# COMPACT_ATOMS: atom_id res chain seq x y z
N MET A 1 -7.79 11.18 10.03
CA MET A 1 -7.46 9.74 10.16
C MET A 1 -6.09 9.64 10.77
N ASP A 2 -5.95 8.82 11.81
CA ASP A 2 -4.66 8.60 12.46
C ASP A 2 -3.82 7.63 11.62
N ARG A 3 -2.63 8.07 11.22
CA ARG A 3 -1.72 7.29 10.38
C ARG A 3 -1.27 6.00 11.08
N ASP A 4 -0.94 6.08 12.35
CA ASP A 4 -0.36 4.95 13.09
C ASP A 4 -1.42 3.86 13.30
N ILE A 5 -2.67 4.26 13.52
CA ILE A 5 -3.80 3.33 13.59
C ILE A 5 -4.03 2.64 12.23
N LEU A 6 -3.96 3.36 11.10
CA LEU A 6 -4.08 2.74 9.77
C LEU A 6 -2.97 1.69 9.55
N ILE A 7 -1.74 2.01 9.94
CA ILE A 7 -0.60 1.09 9.81
C ILE A 7 -0.78 -0.13 10.73
N ALA A 8 -1.36 0.04 11.91
CA ALA A 8 -1.68 -1.07 12.81
C ALA A 8 -2.75 -1.99 12.22
N HIS A 9 -3.80 -1.43 11.59
CA HIS A 9 -4.79 -2.21 10.85
C HIS A 9 -4.17 -2.97 9.67
N LEU A 10 -3.32 -2.31 8.87
CA LEU A 10 -2.57 -2.97 7.79
C LEU A 10 -1.70 -4.12 8.32
N THR A 11 -0.96 -3.89 9.41
CA THR A 11 -0.12 -4.92 10.04
C THR A 11 -0.97 -6.11 10.49
N THR A 12 -2.15 -5.85 11.05
CA THR A 12 -3.12 -6.88 11.44
C THR A 12 -3.63 -7.66 10.24
N ALA A 13 -3.99 -6.97 9.14
CA ALA A 13 -4.41 -7.62 7.91
C ALA A 13 -3.31 -8.52 7.33
N LEU A 14 -2.06 -8.04 7.24
CA LEU A 14 -0.93 -8.82 6.75
C LEU A 14 -0.67 -10.07 7.60
N ARG A 15 -0.75 -9.96 8.93
CA ARG A 15 -0.58 -11.09 9.86
C ARG A 15 -1.67 -12.16 9.73
N ALA A 16 -2.85 -11.80 9.23
CA ALA A 16 -3.95 -12.73 9.03
C ALA A 16 -3.80 -13.60 7.76
N ILE A 17 -2.89 -13.25 6.84
CA ILE A 17 -2.69 -13.98 5.57
C ILE A 17 -1.78 -15.18 5.82
N THR A 18 -2.37 -16.31 6.21
CA THR A 18 -1.61 -17.52 6.60
C THR A 18 -1.68 -18.66 5.59
N ALA A 19 -2.56 -18.59 4.58
CA ALA A 19 -2.70 -19.67 3.61
C ALA A 19 -1.54 -19.65 2.59
N PRO A 20 -0.79 -20.75 2.40
CA PRO A 20 0.39 -20.80 1.51
C PRO A 20 0.14 -20.30 0.09
N ARG A 21 -1.03 -20.64 -0.48
CA ARG A 21 -1.42 -20.26 -1.85
C ARG A 21 -1.34 -18.76 -2.12
N PHE A 22 -1.52 -17.92 -1.09
CA PHE A 22 -1.49 -16.47 -1.26
C PHE A 22 -0.06 -15.94 -1.43
N TYR A 23 0.96 -16.68 -1.01
CA TYR A 23 2.37 -16.32 -1.17
C TYR A 23 2.94 -16.75 -2.54
N GLU A 24 2.18 -17.47 -3.35
CA GLU A 24 2.61 -17.95 -4.67
C GLU A 24 2.54 -16.87 -5.75
N THR A 25 1.63 -15.89 -5.61
CA THR A 25 1.41 -14.82 -6.61
C THR A 25 1.07 -13.48 -5.95
N GLU A 26 1.46 -12.38 -6.60
CA GLU A 26 1.13 -11.02 -6.16
C GLU A 26 -0.39 -10.78 -6.16
N ARG A 27 -1.07 -11.16 -7.24
CA ARG A 27 -2.53 -11.04 -7.38
C ARG A 27 -3.29 -11.80 -6.28
N GLY A 28 -2.83 -13.01 -5.95
CA GLY A 28 -3.44 -13.81 -4.89
C GLY A 28 -3.31 -13.14 -3.52
N PHE A 29 -2.11 -12.63 -3.21
CA PHE A 29 -1.85 -11.91 -1.97
C PHE A 29 -2.65 -10.60 -1.89
N GLN A 30 -2.64 -9.81 -2.97
CA GLN A 30 -3.38 -8.55 -3.08
C GLN A 30 -4.87 -8.73 -2.78
N GLY A 31 -5.51 -9.74 -3.38
CA GLY A 31 -6.93 -10.00 -3.15
C GLY A 31 -7.24 -10.35 -1.70
N GLU A 32 -6.41 -11.18 -1.07
CA GLU A 32 -6.60 -11.52 0.36
C GLU A 32 -6.32 -10.31 1.27
N LEU A 33 -5.31 -9.49 0.93
CA LEU A 33 -5.01 -8.27 1.67
C LEU A 33 -6.16 -7.27 1.60
N LEU A 34 -6.79 -7.10 0.43
CA LEU A 34 -7.96 -6.24 0.28
C LEU A 34 -9.11 -6.68 1.20
N VAL A 35 -9.43 -7.97 1.20
CA VAL A 35 -10.47 -8.54 2.08
C VAL A 35 -10.09 -8.38 3.55
N GLY A 36 -8.82 -8.62 3.89
CA GLY A 36 -8.28 -8.45 5.23
C GLY A 36 -8.43 -7.01 5.71
N LEU A 37 -8.03 -6.03 4.91
CA LEU A 37 -8.15 -4.60 5.21
C LEU A 37 -9.60 -4.20 5.45
N GLN A 38 -10.52 -4.59 4.56
CA GLN A 38 -11.95 -4.32 4.71
C GLN A 38 -12.56 -4.94 5.98
N ARG A 39 -12.00 -6.06 6.47
CA ARG A 39 -12.46 -6.71 7.70
C ARG A 39 -11.91 -6.07 8.97
N VAL A 40 -10.64 -5.64 8.96
CA VAL A 40 -9.95 -5.18 10.18
C VAL A 40 -10.04 -3.68 10.40
N ILE A 41 -10.32 -2.89 9.36
CA ILE A 41 -10.54 -1.45 9.46
C ILE A 41 -12.00 -1.22 9.87
N PRO A 42 -12.26 -0.58 11.03
CA PRO A 42 -13.61 -0.23 11.45
C PRO A 42 -14.31 0.70 10.46
N GLU A 43 -15.64 0.55 10.32
CA GLU A 43 -16.45 1.38 9.40
C GLU A 43 -16.35 2.89 9.71
N ASP A 44 -16.16 3.25 10.99
CA ASP A 44 -16.05 4.63 11.46
C ASP A 44 -14.61 5.18 11.46
N PHE A 45 -13.61 4.35 11.12
CA PHE A 45 -12.22 4.77 11.06
C PHE A 45 -11.91 5.60 9.81
N LEU A 46 -12.45 5.18 8.66
CA LEU A 46 -12.27 5.89 7.40
C LEU A 46 -13.29 7.04 7.30
N PRO A 47 -12.89 8.23 6.81
CA PRO A 47 -13.82 9.31 6.55
C PRO A 47 -14.94 8.89 5.59
N ASP A 48 -16.12 9.52 5.72
CA ASP A 48 -17.28 9.22 4.88
C ASP A 48 -16.91 9.28 3.38
N ARG A 49 -17.22 8.17 2.66
CA ARG A 49 -16.91 7.89 1.24
C ARG A 49 -15.47 7.53 0.87
N VAL A 50 -14.55 7.46 1.83
CA VAL A 50 -13.24 6.84 1.58
C VAL A 50 -13.44 5.33 1.40
N ILE A 51 -12.91 4.82 0.29
CA ILE A 51 -12.97 3.40 -0.07
C ILE A 51 -11.57 2.81 -0.22
N ILE A 52 -11.49 1.49 -0.13
CA ILE A 52 -10.31 0.71 -0.48
C ILE A 52 -10.57 0.06 -1.84
N GLU A 53 -9.74 0.36 -2.83
CA GLU A 53 -9.92 -0.06 -4.22
C GLU A 53 -8.64 -0.70 -4.74
N GLN A 54 -8.78 -1.76 -5.53
CA GLN A 54 -7.66 -2.44 -6.16
C GLN A 54 -7.46 -1.98 -7.61
N GLU A 55 -6.21 -2.03 -8.08
CA GLU A 55 -5.91 -2.14 -9.50
C GLU A 55 -6.44 -0.94 -10.34
N TYR A 56 -6.55 0.25 -9.74
CA TYR A 56 -7.11 1.45 -10.38
C TYR A 56 -6.10 2.13 -11.30
N GLN A 57 -6.22 1.90 -12.61
CA GLN A 57 -5.34 2.48 -13.63
C GLN A 57 -5.44 4.01 -13.65
N LYS A 58 -4.39 4.70 -13.21
CA LYS A 58 -4.23 6.14 -13.43
C LYS A 58 -3.85 6.38 -14.89
N ARG A 59 -4.41 7.43 -15.48
CA ARG A 59 -4.32 7.75 -16.92
C ARG A 59 -3.78 9.15 -17.10
N LEU A 60 -2.81 9.32 -18.01
CA LEU A 60 -2.12 10.60 -18.22
C LEU A 60 -3.07 11.80 -18.35
N ARG A 61 -4.09 11.70 -19.20
CA ARG A 61 -5.06 12.80 -19.44
C ARG A 61 -5.93 13.19 -18.24
N VAL A 62 -6.08 12.28 -17.27
CA VAL A 62 -7.00 12.46 -16.13
C VAL A 62 -6.22 12.71 -14.83
N HIS A 63 -5.04 12.10 -14.71
CA HIS A 63 -4.28 12.01 -13.47
C HIS A 63 -2.86 12.59 -13.58
N GLY A 64 -2.37 12.92 -14.79
CA GLY A 64 -1.00 13.40 -14.99
C GLY A 64 0.08 12.32 -15.06
N LEU A 65 -0.28 11.03 -14.88
CA LEU A 65 0.63 9.89 -14.95
C LEU A 65 -0.05 8.62 -15.47
N THR A 66 0.73 7.60 -15.82
CA THR A 66 0.26 6.28 -16.27
C THR A 66 0.85 5.19 -15.38
N ILE A 67 0.32 5.04 -14.18
CA ILE A 67 0.71 4.03 -13.19
C ILE A 67 -0.56 3.33 -12.69
N ARG A 68 -0.48 2.03 -12.41
CA ARG A 68 -1.57 1.26 -11.84
C ARG A 68 -1.11 0.72 -10.48
N PRO A 69 -1.45 1.39 -9.37
CA PRO A 69 -1.18 0.84 -8.06
C PRO A 69 -2.00 -0.41 -7.81
N ASP A 70 -1.46 -1.28 -6.96
CA ASP A 70 -2.15 -2.48 -6.54
C ASP A 70 -3.35 -2.17 -5.65
N ILE A 71 -3.17 -1.32 -4.63
CA ILE A 71 -4.25 -0.93 -3.71
C ILE A 71 -4.17 0.57 -3.45
N ILE A 72 -5.33 1.23 -3.44
CA ILE A 72 -5.47 2.62 -3.00
C ILE A 72 -6.54 2.74 -1.93
N ILE A 73 -6.32 3.70 -1.02
CA ILE A 73 -7.32 4.19 -0.08
C ILE A 73 -7.55 5.65 -0.44
N HIS A 74 -8.76 5.97 -0.88
CA HIS A 74 -9.11 7.32 -1.35
C HIS A 74 -10.61 7.57 -1.26
N GLU A 75 -10.99 8.84 -1.21
CA GLU A 75 -12.33 9.26 -1.60
C GLU A 75 -12.34 9.43 -3.14
N PRO A 76 -13.20 8.70 -3.87
CA PRO A 76 -13.32 8.88 -5.31
C PRO A 76 -13.61 10.33 -5.67
N PHE A 77 -12.96 10.84 -6.72
CA PHE A 77 -13.09 12.25 -7.06
C PHE A 77 -14.54 12.63 -7.43
N ASP A 78 -15.06 13.58 -6.67
CA ASP A 78 -16.31 14.25 -6.90
C ASP A 78 -16.05 15.77 -7.04
N PRO A 79 -16.34 16.39 -8.20
CA PRO A 79 -16.09 17.82 -8.42
C PRO A 79 -16.95 18.74 -7.53
N SER A 80 -18.01 18.23 -6.89
CA SER A 80 -18.79 18.99 -5.91
C SER A 80 -18.12 19.07 -4.53
N ARG A 81 -17.15 18.19 -4.26
CA ARG A 81 -16.44 18.09 -2.98
C ARG A 81 -14.95 18.42 -3.08
N HIS A 82 -14.35 18.19 -4.26
CA HIS A 82 -12.92 18.28 -4.48
C HIS A 82 -12.58 19.34 -5.53
N ARG A 83 -11.50 20.08 -5.28
CA ARG A 83 -10.95 21.07 -6.22
C ARG A 83 -10.14 20.37 -7.32
N SER A 84 -9.54 19.24 -7.00
CA SER A 84 -8.75 18.45 -7.95
C SER A 84 -8.70 16.97 -7.57
N ARG A 85 -8.11 16.15 -8.46
CA ARG A 85 -7.85 14.72 -8.24
C ARG A 85 -6.78 14.44 -7.17
N ARG A 86 -6.17 15.50 -6.62
CA ARG A 86 -5.20 15.43 -5.52
C ARG A 86 -5.89 15.38 -4.15
N ASP A 87 -7.10 15.93 -4.07
CA ASP A 87 -7.90 15.91 -2.86
C ASP A 87 -8.48 14.50 -2.61
N GLY A 88 -8.63 14.13 -1.34
CA GLY A 88 -9.28 12.88 -0.92
C GLY A 88 -8.38 11.62 -0.97
N ASN A 89 -7.12 11.75 -1.38
CA ASN A 89 -6.16 10.63 -1.39
C ASN A 89 -5.62 10.35 0.02
N VAL A 90 -5.57 9.07 0.42
CA VAL A 90 -5.19 8.66 1.79
C VAL A 90 -3.93 7.79 1.79
N ALA A 91 -3.93 6.69 1.04
CA ALA A 91 -2.77 5.82 0.94
C ALA A 91 -2.71 5.11 -0.42
N VAL A 92 -1.51 4.78 -0.86
CA VAL A 92 -1.26 4.00 -2.08
C VAL A 92 -0.27 2.88 -1.78
N MET A 93 -0.48 1.71 -2.38
CA MET A 93 0.31 0.51 -2.10
C MET A 93 0.78 -0.17 -3.39
N GLU A 94 2.01 -0.67 -3.34
CA GLU A 94 2.59 -1.59 -4.32
C GLU A 94 3.05 -2.88 -3.63
N LEU A 95 2.77 -4.02 -4.25
CA LEU A 95 3.08 -5.35 -3.75
C LEU A 95 4.05 -6.04 -4.72
N LYS A 96 5.08 -6.68 -4.17
CA LYS A 96 6.06 -7.40 -4.98
C LYS A 96 6.45 -8.70 -4.33
N ARG A 97 6.41 -9.80 -5.06
CA ARG A 97 6.82 -11.11 -4.54
C ARG A 97 8.34 -11.28 -4.67
N ALA A 98 9.00 -11.52 -3.55
CA ALA A 98 10.43 -11.77 -3.42
C ALA A 98 11.26 -10.74 -4.22
N ALA A 99 10.98 -9.46 -3.99
CA ALA A 99 11.65 -8.37 -4.67
C ALA A 99 13.16 -8.39 -4.40
N THR A 100 13.95 -8.14 -5.44
CA THR A 100 15.34 -7.67 -5.27
C THR A 100 15.33 -6.19 -4.93
N ALA A 101 16.47 -5.66 -4.49
CA ALA A 101 16.61 -4.23 -4.21
C ALA A 101 16.30 -3.38 -5.46
N GLU A 102 16.72 -3.81 -6.66
CA GLU A 102 16.42 -3.06 -7.89
C GLU A 102 14.92 -3.03 -8.21
N LYS A 103 14.23 -4.16 -8.03
CA LYS A 103 12.77 -4.23 -8.25
C LYS A 103 12.03 -3.37 -7.24
N ALA A 104 12.42 -3.45 -5.97
CA ALA A 104 11.84 -2.61 -4.92
C ALA A 104 12.05 -1.12 -5.20
N ALA A 105 13.26 -0.73 -5.63
CA ALA A 105 13.56 0.66 -5.98
C ALA A 105 12.67 1.18 -7.11
N ALA A 106 12.42 0.38 -8.16
CA ALA A 106 11.53 0.77 -9.27
C ALA A 106 10.06 0.92 -8.84
N ASP A 107 9.55 0.03 -7.98
CA ASP A 107 8.19 0.14 -7.46
C ASP A 107 8.08 1.34 -6.48
N ILE A 108 9.11 1.60 -5.67
CA ILE A 108 9.19 2.78 -4.79
C ILE A 108 9.26 4.08 -5.59
N GLU A 109 9.97 4.11 -6.71
CA GLU A 109 9.96 5.26 -7.64
C GLU A 109 8.55 5.55 -8.16
N SER A 110 7.80 4.50 -8.52
CA SER A 110 6.40 4.63 -8.93
C SER A 110 5.52 5.20 -7.82
N LEU A 111 5.72 4.75 -6.57
CA LEU A 111 5.05 5.32 -5.39
C LEU A 111 5.39 6.81 -5.21
N MET A 112 6.66 7.20 -5.30
CA MET A 112 7.09 8.61 -5.18
C MET A 112 6.39 9.48 -6.22
N ILE A 113 6.38 9.06 -7.50
CA ILE A 113 5.69 9.78 -8.58
C ILE A 113 4.20 9.95 -8.26
N MET A 114 3.53 8.89 -7.76
CA MET A 114 2.12 9.00 -7.38
C MET A 114 1.89 9.96 -6.22
N MET A 115 2.78 9.95 -5.21
CA MET A 115 2.70 10.87 -4.08
C MET A 115 2.91 12.33 -4.49
N GLU A 116 3.82 12.60 -5.43
CA GLU A 116 4.06 13.96 -5.93
C GLU A 116 2.90 14.49 -6.78
N VAL A 117 2.41 13.66 -7.73
CA VAL A 117 1.42 14.11 -8.71
C VAL A 117 0.01 14.13 -8.13
N LEU A 118 -0.32 13.18 -7.26
CA LEU A 118 -1.66 12.99 -6.69
C LEU A 118 -1.73 13.32 -5.20
N GLU A 119 -0.65 13.80 -4.58
CA GLU A 119 -0.62 14.23 -3.18
C GLU A 119 -1.06 13.14 -2.17
N TYR A 120 -0.78 11.87 -2.44
CA TYR A 120 -0.95 10.82 -1.43
C TYR A 120 -0.07 11.12 -0.21
N PRO A 121 -0.64 11.20 1.01
CA PRO A 121 0.15 11.51 2.20
C PRO A 121 0.99 10.31 2.66
N LEU A 122 0.58 9.08 2.33
CA LEU A 122 1.23 7.83 2.70
C LEU A 122 1.38 6.90 1.48
N ALA A 123 2.55 6.29 1.34
CA ALA A 123 2.77 5.17 0.44
C ALA A 123 3.31 3.95 1.19
N ILE A 124 2.97 2.77 0.69
CA ILE A 124 3.30 1.49 1.30
C ILE A 124 3.89 0.58 0.23
N PHE A 125 5.04 -0.01 0.51
CA PHE A 125 5.62 -1.09 -0.29
C PHE A 125 5.57 -2.39 0.51
N VAL A 126 5.09 -3.49 -0.08
CA VAL A 126 5.03 -4.81 0.58
C VAL A 126 5.82 -5.84 -0.21
N ASN A 127 6.94 -6.29 0.37
CA ASN A 127 7.73 -7.40 -0.16
C ASN A 127 7.20 -8.74 0.37
N ILE A 128 6.47 -9.47 -0.47
CA ILE A 128 5.84 -10.76 -0.12
C ILE A 128 6.85 -11.89 -0.26
N ALA A 129 6.69 -12.96 0.53
CA ALA A 129 7.58 -14.12 0.56
C ALA A 129 9.05 -13.72 0.79
N SER A 130 9.26 -12.73 1.66
CA SER A 130 10.56 -12.13 1.94
C SER A 130 10.68 -11.69 3.40
N GLU A 131 11.91 -11.64 3.90
CA GLU A 131 12.26 -11.14 5.23
C GLU A 131 12.85 -9.72 5.17
N VAL A 132 13.11 -9.21 3.96
CA VAL A 132 13.78 -7.93 3.71
C VAL A 132 12.77 -6.91 3.20
N THR A 133 12.66 -5.79 3.89
CA THR A 133 11.71 -4.71 3.57
C THR A 133 12.14 -3.87 2.38
N HIS A 134 13.45 -3.80 2.11
CA HIS A 134 14.09 -2.85 1.19
C HIS A 134 13.85 -1.38 1.58
N ALA A 135 13.74 -1.09 2.88
CA ALA A 135 13.62 0.29 3.37
C ALA A 135 14.88 1.14 3.09
N ASP A 136 16.03 0.50 2.92
CA ASP A 136 17.31 1.12 2.63
C ASP A 136 17.36 1.82 1.27
N VAL A 137 16.54 1.38 0.29
CA VAL A 137 16.45 2.04 -1.02
C VAL A 137 15.51 3.25 -1.02
N VAL A 138 14.78 3.51 0.08
CA VAL A 138 13.93 4.70 0.21
C VAL A 138 14.81 5.94 0.45
N PRO A 139 14.72 6.98 -0.41
CA PRO A 139 15.46 8.22 -0.21
C PRO A 139 15.07 8.90 1.11
N ALA A 140 16.02 9.57 1.74
CA ALA A 140 15.88 10.05 3.13
C ALA A 140 14.67 10.96 3.34
N GLU A 141 14.39 11.85 2.37
CA GLU A 141 13.29 12.80 2.36
C GLU A 141 11.90 12.14 2.27
N TRP A 142 11.83 10.87 1.88
CA TRP A 142 10.59 10.12 1.73
C TRP A 142 10.32 9.12 2.86
N ARG A 143 11.30 8.85 3.74
CA ARG A 143 11.20 7.82 4.80
C ARG A 143 10.07 8.07 5.80
N GLU A 144 9.71 9.33 6.01
CA GLU A 144 8.57 9.65 6.86
C GLU A 144 7.22 9.36 6.20
N ARG A 145 7.15 9.16 4.88
CA ARG A 145 5.88 9.00 4.14
C ARG A 145 5.80 7.69 3.36
N ILE A 146 6.89 6.96 3.21
CA ILE A 146 6.94 5.62 2.60
C ILE A 146 7.27 4.59 3.69
N ILE A 147 6.39 3.62 3.86
CA ILE A 147 6.60 2.52 4.82
C ILE A 147 6.79 1.22 4.03
N CYS A 148 7.87 0.51 4.34
CA CYS A 148 8.16 -0.77 3.71
C CYS A 148 7.86 -1.92 4.66
N PHE A 149 7.18 -2.93 4.15
CA PHE A 149 6.88 -4.18 4.83
C PHE A 149 7.58 -5.35 4.13
N ALA A 150 7.97 -6.35 4.91
CA ALA A 150 8.31 -7.67 4.42
C ALA A 150 7.38 -8.67 5.09
N VAL A 151 6.81 -9.59 4.31
CA VAL A 151 5.92 -10.63 4.83
C VAL A 151 6.38 -11.98 4.34
N ASN A 152 6.58 -12.92 5.26
CA ASN A 152 6.95 -14.29 4.95
C ASN A 152 6.10 -15.28 5.76
N LEU A 153 5.72 -16.40 5.15
CA LEU A 153 5.04 -17.49 5.84
C LEU A 153 6.08 -18.47 6.36
N ARG A 154 6.10 -18.72 7.68
CA ARG A 154 6.93 -19.77 8.29
C ARG A 154 6.07 -20.59 9.23
N ASN A 155 6.14 -21.91 9.11
CA ASN A 155 5.38 -22.85 9.96
C ASN A 155 3.86 -22.56 10.03
N GLY A 156 3.28 -22.01 8.96
CA GLY A 156 1.85 -21.65 8.91
C GLY A 156 1.51 -20.29 9.53
N GLU A 157 2.50 -19.52 9.98
CA GLU A 157 2.33 -18.19 10.55
C GLU A 157 2.93 -17.11 9.65
N ALA A 158 2.22 -15.99 9.53
CA ALA A 158 2.69 -14.83 8.78
C ALA A 158 3.61 -13.97 9.66
N HIS A 159 4.88 -13.91 9.29
CA HIS A 159 5.88 -13.03 9.89
C HIS A 159 5.94 -11.72 9.13
N VAL A 160 5.64 -10.62 9.83
CA VAL A 160 5.61 -9.27 9.26
C VAL A 160 6.72 -8.43 9.88
N VAL A 161 7.60 -7.89 9.04
CA VAL A 161 8.64 -6.90 9.41
C VAL A 161 8.26 -5.55 8.82
N ARG A 162 8.45 -4.46 9.58
CA ARG A 162 8.11 -3.09 9.19
C ARG A 162 9.34 -2.19 9.32
N SER A 163 9.55 -1.29 8.37
CA SER A 163 10.78 -0.49 8.22
C SER A 163 11.14 0.44 9.38
N ASP A 164 10.18 0.85 10.19
CA ASP A 164 10.33 1.77 11.32
C ASP A 164 10.44 1.04 12.69
N MET A 165 10.40 -0.29 12.68
CA MET A 165 10.54 -1.16 13.86
C MET A 165 11.86 -1.94 13.88
N VAL A 166 12.81 -1.61 12.99
CA VAL A 166 14.13 -2.25 12.84
C VAL A 166 15.23 -1.27 13.25
#